data_AF-A0AAP3GWI6-F1
#
_entry.id   AF-A0AAP3GWI6-F1
#
_cell.length_a   1.000
_cell.length_b   1.000
_cell.length_c   1.000
_cell.angle_alpha   90.00
_cell.angle_beta   90.00
_cell.angle_gamma   90.00
#
_symmetry.space_group_name_H-M   'P 1'
#
loop_
_entity.id
_entity.type
_entity.pdbx_description
1 polymer ?
#
loop_
_entity_poly.entity_id
_entity_poly.type
_entity_poly.pdbx_seq_one_letter_code
_entity_poly.pdbx_strand_id
1 'polypeptide(L)' 'MMDNELFIKKCKKIVNRYERDSHDLFVVWLVKAGKNNKALIGAPKSNYYYEITYIGDENVIACDIYSLNHSENISNKELS' A
#
# COMPACT_ATOMS: atom_id res chain seq x y z
N MET A 1 1.42 2.68 20.95
CA MET A 1 2.17 2.03 19.84
C MET A 1 1.19 1.78 18.71
N MET A 2 1.54 2.06 17.45
CA MET A 2 0.63 1.82 16.32
C MET A 2 0.37 0.32 16.15
N ASP A 3 -0.90 -0.08 16.17
CA ASP A 3 -1.32 -1.43 15.78
C ASP A 3 -1.57 -1.53 14.27
N ASN A 4 -1.75 -2.76 13.79
CA ASN A 4 -1.90 -3.04 12.37
C ASN A 4 -3.21 -2.48 11.79
N GLU A 5 -4.30 -2.53 12.55
CA GLU A 5 -5.61 -2.09 12.08
C GLU A 5 -5.64 -0.57 11.90
N LEU A 6 -5.15 0.17 12.90
CA LEU A 6 -4.98 1.61 12.85
C LEU A 6 -4.01 2.01 11.74
N PHE A 7 -2.90 1.27 11.57
CA PHE A 7 -1.95 1.53 10.50
C PHE A 7 -2.58 1.34 9.12
N ILE A 8 -3.30 0.25 8.86
CA ILE A 8 -4.01 0.01 7.60
C ILE A 8 -5.04 1.12 7.34
N LYS A 9 -5.80 1.53 8.37
CA LYS A 9 -6.77 2.63 8.25
C LYS A 9 -6.10 3.93 7.82
N LYS A 10 -4.93 4.24 8.39
CA LYS A 10 -4.12 5.41 7.98
C LYS A 10 -3.59 5.26 6.55
N CYS A 11 -3.10 4.07 6.17
CA CYS A 11 -2.63 3.79 4.82
C CYS A 11 -3.73 4.06 3.78
N LYS A 12 -4.92 3.48 3.96
CA LYS A 12 -6.08 3.71 3.06
C LYS A 12 -6.46 5.18 2.99
N LYS A 13 -6.42 5.91 4.11
CA LYS A 13 -6.69 7.36 4.13
C LYS A 13 -5.63 8.15 3.36
N ILE A 14 -4.36 7.74 3.39
CA ILE A 14 -3.28 8.37 2.62
C ILE A 14 -3.49 8.12 1.13
N VAL A 15 -3.73 6.86 0.72
CA VAL A 15 -3.97 6.54 -0.69
C VAL A 15 -5.18 7.31 -1.25
N ASN A 16 -6.28 7.39 -0.50
CA ASN A 16 -7.47 8.16 -0.91
C ASN A 16 -7.24 9.68 -1.03
N ARG A 17 -6.11 10.23 -0.53
CA ARG A 17 -5.73 11.63 -0.80
C ARG A 17 -5.12 11.80 -2.19
N TYR A 18 -4.44 10.78 -2.69
CA TYR A 18 -3.84 10.77 -4.03
C TYR A 18 -4.88 10.31 -5.07
N GLU A 19 -5.59 9.23 -4.76
CA GLU A 19 -6.58 8.61 -5.62
C GLU A 19 -7.99 8.95 -5.16
N ARG A 20 -8.57 10.01 -5.72
CA ARG A 20 -9.97 10.34 -5.47
C ARG A 20 -10.82 9.14 -5.89
N ASP A 21 -11.66 8.67 -4.97
CA ASP A 21 -12.61 7.57 -5.18
C ASP A 21 -12.01 6.16 -5.41
N SER A 22 -10.83 5.87 -4.88
CA SER A 22 -10.35 4.48 -4.78
C SER A 22 -11.11 3.70 -3.70
N HIS A 23 -12.21 3.06 -4.10
CA HIS A 23 -13.07 2.27 -3.21
C HIS A 23 -12.58 0.83 -3.01
N ASP A 24 -11.65 0.38 -3.85
CA ASP A 24 -11.23 -1.04 -3.93
C ASP A 24 -9.78 -1.24 -3.49
N LEU A 25 -9.33 -0.47 -2.50
CA LEU A 25 -7.97 -0.59 -1.96
C LEU A 25 -7.79 -1.90 -1.20
N PHE A 26 -6.75 -2.64 -1.56
CA PHE A 26 -6.37 -3.88 -0.89
C PHE A 26 -4.93 -3.84 -0.38
N VAL A 27 -4.68 -4.56 0.71
CA VAL A 27 -3.34 -4.71 1.29
C VAL A 27 -2.66 -5.86 0.56
N VAL A 28 -1.55 -5.58 -0.13
CA VAL A 28 -0.74 -6.61 -0.80
C VAL A 28 0.09 -7.36 0.24
N TRP A 29 0.75 -6.62 1.12
CA TRP A 29 1.46 -7.16 2.28
C TRP A 29 1.53 -6.13 3.40
N LEU A 30 1.77 -6.62 4.61
CA LEU A 30 1.89 -5.84 5.84
C LEU A 30 2.96 -6.46 6.73
N VAL A 31 3.81 -5.62 7.31
CA VAL A 31 4.76 -6.02 8.35
C VAL A 31 4.69 -5.05 9.54
N LYS A 32 4.85 -5.61 10.73
CA LYS A 32 5.11 -4.86 11.98
C LYS A 32 6.47 -5.30 12.51
N ALA A 33 7.39 -4.34 12.61
CA ALA A 33 8.75 -4.57 13.11
C ALA A 33 9.01 -3.63 14.29
N GLY A 34 8.79 -4.13 15.51
CA GLY A 34 8.85 -3.31 16.72
C GLY A 34 7.85 -2.15 16.69
N LYS A 35 8.38 -0.92 16.74
CA LYS A 35 7.56 0.31 16.68
C LYS A 35 7.18 0.71 15.25
N ASN A 36 7.76 0.07 14.23
CA ASN A 36 7.55 0.41 12.84
C ASN A 36 6.46 -0.45 12.21
N ASN A 37 5.80 0.10 11.20
CA ASN A 37 4.88 -0.62 10.32
C ASN A 37 5.20 -0.28 8.87
N LYS A 38 5.07 -1.25 7.97
CA LYS A 38 5.19 -1.01 6.53
C LYS A 38 4.15 -1.85 5.79
N ALA A 39 3.52 -1.27 4.77
CA ALA A 39 2.54 -1.97 3.93
C ALA A 39 2.62 -1.49 2.48
N LEU A 40 2.33 -2.41 1.57
CA LEU A 40 2.07 -2.09 0.17
C LEU A 40 0.57 -2.17 -0.08
N ILE A 41 -0.01 -1.07 -0.56
CA ILE A 41 -1.43 -0.94 -0.88
C ILE A 41 -1.60 -0.90 -2.40
N GLY A 42 -2.46 -1.77 -2.93
CA GLY A 42 -2.86 -1.74 -4.33
C GLY A 42 -4.09 -0.87 -4.56
N ALA A 43 -4.04 -0.06 -5.62
CA ALA A 43 -5.18 0.72 -6.11
C ALA A 43 -5.53 0.26 -7.54
N PRO A 44 -6.51 -0.66 -7.71
CA PRO A 44 -6.79 -1.31 -8.98
C PRO A 44 -7.10 -0.35 -10.13
N LYS A 45 -7.73 0.80 -9.83
CA LYS A 45 -8.20 1.75 -10.84
C LYS A 45 -7.11 2.71 -11.33
N SER A 46 -6.00 2.84 -10.61
CA SER A 46 -5.00 3.87 -10.88
C SER A 46 -3.68 3.32 -11.40
N ASN A 47 -3.53 1.99 -11.51
CA ASN A 47 -2.27 1.35 -11.92
C ASN A 47 -1.07 1.75 -11.03
N TYR A 48 -1.31 2.00 -9.74
CA TYR A 48 -0.26 2.31 -8.77
C TYR A 48 -0.27 1.35 -7.57
N TYR A 49 0.93 1.12 -7.03
CA TYR A 49 1.12 0.64 -5.67
C TYR A 49 1.63 1.77 -4.77
N TYR A 50 1.15 1.82 -3.54
CA TYR A 50 1.58 2.77 -2.51
C TYR A 50 2.27 2.00 -1.40
N GLU A 51 3.58 2.22 -1.25
CA GLU A 51 4.33 1.66 -0.15
C GLU A 51 4.40 2.68 0.98
N ILE A 52 3.77 2.36 2.10
CA ILE A 52 3.60 3.28 3.22
C ILE A 52 4.40 2.74 4.40
N THR A 53 5.22 3.59 5.01
CA THR A 53 6.08 3.26 6.14
C THR A 53 5.78 4.19 7.31
N TYR A 54 5.40 3.63 8.45
CA TYR A 54 5.37 4.34 9.73
C TYR A 54 6.68 4.08 10.48
N ILE A 55 7.43 5.15 10.74
CA ILE A 55 8.65 5.14 11.53
C ILE A 55 8.26 5.54 12.96
N GLY A 56 8.23 4.55 13.86
CA GLY A 56 7.62 4.71 15.17
C GLY A 56 8.41 5.59 16.14
N ASP A 57 9.75 5.61 16.04
CA ASP A 57 10.59 6.47 16.89
C ASP A 57 10.46 7.95 16.51
N GLU A 58 10.29 8.24 15.22
CA GLU A 58 10.11 9.61 14.72
C GLU A 58 8.64 10.04 14.67
N ASN A 59 7.72 9.08 14.80
CA ASN A 59 6.29 9.26 14.61
C ASN A 59 5.92 9.87 13.24
N VAL A 60 6.65 9.50 12.19
CA VAL A 60 6.50 9.97 10.81
C VAL A 60 5.92 8.87 9.93
N ILE A 61 5.16 9.26 8.90
CA ILE A 61 4.72 8.37 7.83
C ILE A 61 5.31 8.84 6.49
N ALA A 62 6.02 7.94 5.81
CA ALA A 62 6.48 8.10 4.44
C ALA A 62 5.59 7.30 3.48
N CYS A 63 5.47 7.76 2.23
CA CYS A 63 4.69 7.12 1.19
C CYS A 63 5.46 7.18 -0.13
N ASP A 64 5.83 6.02 -0.65
CA ASP A 64 6.43 5.84 -1.97
C ASP A 64 5.34 5.37 -2.96
N ILE A 65 5.38 5.86 -4.20
CA ILE A 65 4.38 5.56 -5.23
C ILE A 65 5.07 4.87 -6.40
N TYR A 66 4.58 3.69 -6.77
CA TYR A 66 5.11 2.89 -7.88
C TYR A 66 4.08 2.77 -9.01
N SER A 67 4.45 3.18 -10.22
CA SER A 67 3.61 3.05 -11.42
C SER A 67 3.74 1.68 -12.08
N LEU A 68 2.62 1.11 -12.50
CA LEU A 68 2.56 -0.20 -13.16
C LEU A 68 2.62 -0.11 -14.69
N ASN A 69 3.23 0.94 -15.25
CA ASN A 69 3.24 1.20 -16.70
C ASN A 69 3.90 0.09 -17.54
N HIS A 70 4.67 -0.80 -16.92
CA HIS A 70 5.31 -1.97 -17.55
C HIS A 70 4.84 -3.30 -16.98
N SER A 71 3.66 -3.36 -16.34
CA SER A 71 3.14 -4.63 -15.84
C SER A 71 2.63 -5.51 -16.98
N GLU A 72 3.18 -6.73 -17.09
CA GLU A 72 2.66 -7.76 -17.96
C GLU A 72 1.61 -8.59 -17.21
N ASN A 73 0.43 -8.73 -17.80
CA ASN A 73 -0.58 -9.68 -17.32
C ASN A 73 -0.33 -10.99 -18.04
N ILE A 74 0.29 -11.95 -17.36
CA ILE A 74 0.54 -13.28 -17.91
C ILE A 74 -0.60 -14.20 -17.49
N SER A 75 -1.27 -14.80 -18.46
CA SER A 75 -2.32 -15.77 -18.18
C SER A 75 -1.70 -17.08 -17.70
N ASN A 76 -2.27 -17.70 -16.67
CA ASN A 76 -1.81 -19.04 -16.23
C ASN A 76 -1.90 -20.11 -17.34
N LYS A 77 -2.73 -19.88 -18.37
CA LYS A 77 -2.81 -20.76 -19.56
C LYS A 77 -1.59 -20.65 -20.48
N GLU A 78 -0.84 -19.54 -20.40
CA GLU A 78 0.41 -19.33 -21.16
C GLU A 78 1.62 -19.92 -20.43
N LEU A 79 1.45 -20.30 -19.15
CA LEU A 79 2.48 -20.88 -18.29
C LEU A 79 2.37 -22.41 -18.15
N SER A 80 1.35 -23.02 -18.78
CA SER A 80 1.06 -24.46 -18.81
C SER A 80 1.42 -25.09 -20.15
#